data_AF-A0A644Z7Z3-F1
#
_entry.id   AF-A0A644Z7Z3-F1
#
_cell.length_a   1.000
_cell.length_b   1.000
_cell.length_c   1.000
_cell.angle_alpha   90.00
_cell.angle_beta   90.00
_cell.angle_gamma   90.00
#
_symmetry.space_group_name_H-M   'P 1'
#
loop_
_entity.id
_entity.type
_entity.pdbx_description
1 polymer ?
#
loop_
_entity_poly.entity_id
_entity_poly.type
_entity_poly.pdbx_seq_one_letter_code
_entity_poly.pdbx_strand_id
1 'polypeptide(L)'
;MPIIVPLTVIGAYAGNVNIFDIHVMFIFGILGYILRKLNYPMAPLVLGIILGPTADISFRQALMQGQGSLLPLLGRPVGIVLMLAIVWSLYNGIKSSRRYTASLNAPSGGEGAAQ
;
A
#
# COMPACT_ATOMS: atom_id res chain seq x y z
N MET A 1 6.91 -28.31 8.31
CA MET A 1 7.03 -27.00 8.97
C MET A 1 6.67 -27.02 10.47
N PRO A 2 7.17 -27.97 11.32
CA PRO A 2 6.90 -27.93 12.77
C PRO A 2 7.90 -27.06 13.57
N ILE A 3 9.09 -26.78 13.02
CA ILE A 3 10.16 -26.05 13.71
C ILE A 3 9.93 -24.52 13.75
N ILE A 4 9.14 -23.97 12.83
CA ILE A 4 9.01 -22.52 12.71
C ILE A 4 8.26 -21.89 13.88
N VAL A 5 7.30 -22.62 14.47
CA VAL A 5 6.53 -22.17 15.63
C VAL A 5 7.43 -22.02 16.88
N PRO A 6 8.19 -23.05 17.32
CA PRO A 6 9.09 -22.87 18.46
C PRO A 6 10.19 -21.84 18.18
N LEU A 7 10.72 -21.75 16.96
CA LEU A 7 11.76 -20.75 16.63
C LEU A 7 11.23 -19.30 16.77
N THR A 8 10.01 -19.04 16.32
CA THR A 8 9.39 -17.71 16.39
C THR A 8 8.98 -17.32 17.81
N VAL A 9 8.55 -18.29 18.64
CA VAL A 9 8.30 -18.08 20.08
C VAL A 9 9.59 -17.71 20.82
N ILE A 10 10.68 -18.42 20.55
CA ILE A 10 12.00 -18.11 21.14
C ILE A 10 12.46 -16.72 20.68
N GLY A 11 12.30 -16.38 19.40
CA GLY A 11 12.64 -15.06 18.86
C GLY A 11 11.85 -13.91 19.48
N ALA A 12 10.53 -14.08 19.68
CA ALA A 12 9.70 -13.07 20.34
C ALA A 12 10.07 -12.91 21.82
N TYR A 13 10.37 -14.00 22.52
CA TYR A 13 10.76 -13.97 23.93
C TYR A 13 12.16 -13.37 24.16
N ALA A 14 13.09 -13.53 23.20
CA ALA A 14 14.46 -13.03 23.33
C ALA A 14 14.59 -11.50 23.36
N GLY A 15 13.60 -10.75 22.84
CA GLY A 15 13.67 -9.30 22.73
C GLY A 15 13.52 -8.56 24.07
N ASN A 16 12.50 -8.90 24.85
CA ASN A 16 12.19 -8.23 26.12
C ASN A 16 11.87 -9.19 27.28
N VAL A 17 12.01 -10.51 27.08
CA VAL A 17 11.67 -11.55 28.09
C VAL A 17 10.26 -11.31 28.67
N ASN A 18 9.35 -10.81 27.83
CA ASN A 18 8.02 -10.41 28.24
C ASN A 18 6.98 -11.36 27.63
N ILE A 19 6.07 -11.85 28.46
CA ILE A 19 4.99 -12.77 28.05
C ILE A 19 3.98 -12.05 27.15
N PHE A 20 3.92 -10.71 27.21
CA PHE A 20 3.12 -9.90 26.31
C PHE A 20 3.54 -10.04 24.84
N ASP A 21 4.85 -10.10 24.56
CA ASP A 21 5.37 -10.23 23.19
C ASP A 21 4.97 -11.56 22.56
N ILE A 22 4.87 -12.62 23.36
CA ILE A 22 4.38 -13.93 22.94
C ILE A 22 2.89 -13.85 22.56
N HIS A 23 2.08 -13.15 23.35
CA HIS A 23 0.66 -12.95 23.03
C HIS A 23 0.48 -12.14 21.73
N VAL A 24 1.23 -11.06 21.57
CA VAL A 24 1.21 -10.23 20.34
C VAL A 24 1.65 -11.04 19.13
N MET A 25 2.73 -11.82 19.26
CA MET A 25 3.21 -12.74 18.22
C MET A 25 2.12 -13.73 17.81
N PHE A 26 1.40 -14.33 18.78
CA PHE A 26 0.34 -15.29 18.49
C PHE A 26 -0.84 -14.64 17.75
N ILE A 27 -1.26 -13.45 18.19
CA ILE A 27 -2.33 -12.68 17.54
C ILE A 27 -1.93 -12.30 16.11
N PHE A 28 -0.73 -11.76 15.90
CA PHE A 28 -0.23 -11.39 14.57
C PHE A 28 -0.02 -12.61 13.67
N GLY A 29 0.36 -13.76 14.22
CA GLY A 29 0.46 -15.03 13.48
C GLY A 29 -0.89 -15.51 12.97
N ILE A 30 -1.93 -15.46 13.80
CA ILE A 30 -3.31 -15.77 13.41
C ILE A 30 -3.82 -14.75 12.39
N LEU A 31 -3.57 -13.46 12.61
CA LEU A 31 -3.96 -12.38 11.69
C LEU A 31 -3.33 -12.60 10.31
N GLY A 32 -2.01 -12.87 10.25
CA GLY A 32 -1.30 -13.17 9.01
C GLY A 32 -1.85 -14.41 8.29
N TYR A 33 -2.28 -15.44 9.04
CA TYR A 33 -2.94 -16.60 8.46
C TYR A 33 -4.30 -16.25 7.84
N ILE A 34 -5.11 -15.43 8.51
CA ILE A 34 -6.39 -14.95 8.00
C ILE A 34 -6.19 -14.12 6.72
N LEU A 35 -5.23 -13.19 6.71
CA LEU A 35 -4.93 -12.36 5.55
C LEU A 35 -4.46 -13.20 4.36
N ARG A 36 -3.67 -14.26 4.62
CA ARG A 36 -3.29 -15.23 3.58
C ARG A 36 -4.49 -16.00 3.04
N LYS A 37 -5.44 -16.40 3.91
CA LYS A 37 -6.68 -17.06 3.51
C LYS A 37 -7.57 -16.14 2.65
N LEU A 38 -7.52 -14.84 2.89
CA LEU A 38 -8.20 -13.81 2.11
C LEU A 38 -7.48 -13.46 0.79
N ASN A 39 -6.42 -14.18 0.41
CA ASN A 39 -5.61 -13.93 -0.79
C ASN A 39 -5.04 -12.50 -0.87
N TYR A 40 -4.79 -11.85 0.28
CA TYR A 40 -4.04 -10.60 0.27
C TYR A 40 -2.60 -10.88 -0.16
N PRO A 41 -2.09 -10.16 -1.18
CA PRO A 41 -0.71 -10.32 -1.59
C PRO A 41 0.22 -9.86 -0.46
N MET A 42 1.30 -10.61 -0.23
CA MET A 42 2.27 -10.29 0.83
C MET A 42 3.00 -8.97 0.56
N ALA A 43 3.13 -8.58 -0.71
CA ALA A 43 3.81 -7.35 -1.13
C ALA A 43 3.21 -6.07 -0.52
N PRO A 44 1.90 -5.77 -0.61
CA PRO A 44 1.33 -4.59 0.03
C PRO A 44 1.37 -4.60 1.55
N LEU A 45 1.38 -5.78 2.20
CA LEU A 45 1.52 -5.85 3.65
C LEU A 45 2.91 -5.38 4.09
N VAL A 46 3.95 -5.85 3.42
CA VAL A 46 5.33 -5.39 3.65
C VAL A 46 5.49 -3.91 3.31
N LEU A 47 4.92 -3.48 2.17
CA LEU A 47 4.94 -2.08 1.76
C LEU A 47 4.26 -1.17 2.79
N GLY A 48 3.13 -1.59 3.35
CA GLY A 48 2.44 -0.86 4.41
C GLY A 48 3.28 -0.74 5.69
N ILE A 49 3.99 -1.80 6.08
CA ILE A 49 4.90 -1.77 7.25
C ILE A 49 6.07 -0.82 7.03
N ILE A 50 6.66 -0.81 5.82
CA ILE A 50 7.79 0.06 5.49
C ILE A 50 7.34 1.51 5.34
N LEU A 51 6.20 1.76 4.69
CA LEU A 51 5.66 3.10 4.47
C LEU A 51 4.99 3.69 5.72
N GLY A 52 4.54 2.86 6.65
CA GLY A 52 3.84 3.29 7.86
C GLY A 52 4.58 4.39 8.63
N PRO A 53 5.86 4.19 9.02
CA PRO A 53 6.67 5.21 9.69
C PRO A 53 6.81 6.49 8.85
N THR A 54 7.03 6.37 7.54
CA THR A 54 7.17 7.53 6.66
C THR A 54 5.86 8.30 6.55
N ALA A 55 4.72 7.60 6.50
CA ALA A 55 3.39 8.18 6.47
C ALA A 55 3.09 8.91 7.79
N ASP A 56 3.42 8.31 8.94
CA ASP A 56 3.25 8.92 10.26
C ASP A 56 4.09 10.20 10.41
N ILE A 57 5.38 10.15 10.04
CA ILE A 57 6.27 11.31 10.08
C ILE A 57 5.74 12.42 9.17
N SER A 58 5.35 12.09 7.94
CA SER A 58 4.80 13.06 6.99
C SER A 58 3.48 13.65 7.47
N PHE A 59 2.63 12.84 8.10
CA PHE A 59 1.37 13.28 8.69
C PHE A 59 1.60 14.22 9.87
N ARG A 60 2.48 13.84 10.80
CA ARG A 60 2.85 14.68 11.96
C ARG A 60 3.50 15.97 11.52
N GLN A 61 4.39 15.92 10.52
CA GLN A 61 5.02 17.08 9.92
C GLN A 61 3.98 18.00 9.25
N ALA A 62 3.02 17.44 8.51
CA ALA A 62 1.94 18.21 7.90
C ALA A 62 1.06 18.91 8.95
N LEU A 63 0.74 18.23 10.07
CA LEU A 63 -0.05 18.80 11.16
C LEU A 63 0.71 19.89 11.94
N MET A 64 2.00 19.68 12.22
CA MET A 64 2.85 20.67 12.85
C MET A 64 3.03 21.91 11.98
N GLN A 65 3.21 21.71 10.67
CA GLN A 65 3.33 22.80 9.71
C GLN A 65 1.99 23.52 9.48
N GLY A 66 0.87 22.87 9.80
CA GLY A 66 -0.47 23.44 9.77
C GLY A 66 -0.94 24.12 11.07
N GLN A 67 -0.09 24.18 12.11
CA GLN A 67 -0.46 24.66 13.47
C GLN A 67 -1.78 24.04 13.99
N GLY A 68 -2.02 22.75 13.71
CA GLY A 68 -3.25 22.07 14.15
C GLY A 68 -4.51 22.38 13.32
N SER A 69 -4.41 23.16 12.24
CA SER A 69 -5.49 23.38 11.28
C SER A 69 -5.15 22.75 9.92
N LEU A 70 -6.14 22.14 9.26
CA LEU A 70 -5.99 21.62 7.88
C LEU A 70 -6.03 22.74 6.82
N LEU A 71 -6.31 23.98 7.23
CA LEU A 71 -6.37 25.15 6.34
C LEU A 71 -5.08 25.43 5.54
N PRO A 72 -3.86 25.18 6.04
CA PRO A 72 -2.63 25.46 5.30
C PRO A 72 -2.41 24.53 4.10
N LEU A 73 -3.12 23.40 4.00
CA LEU A 73 -3.15 22.59 2.78
C LEU A 73 -3.89 23.30 1.63
N LEU A 74 -4.87 24.15 1.95
CA LEU A 74 -5.59 25.01 1.00
C LEU A 74 -4.93 26.38 0.82
N GLY A 75 -4.20 26.87 1.83
CA GLY A 75 -3.52 28.17 1.79
C GLY A 75 -2.14 28.14 1.09
N ARG A 76 -1.56 26.97 0.84
CA ARG A 76 -0.25 26.85 0.18
C ARG A 76 -0.41 26.85 -1.35
N PRO A 77 0.21 27.81 -2.08
CA PRO A 77 0.06 27.92 -3.54
C PRO A 77 0.51 26.65 -4.29
N VAL A 78 1.46 25.90 -3.72
CA VAL A 78 1.92 24.60 -4.27
C VAL A 78 0.83 23.51 -4.19
N GLY A 79 -0.01 23.52 -3.15
CA GLY A 79 -1.11 22.56 -2.99
C GLY A 79 -2.20 22.76 -4.05
N ILE A 80 -2.51 24.02 -4.36
CA ILE A 80 -3.45 24.38 -5.44
C ILE A 80 -2.90 23.95 -6.80
N VAL A 81 -1.62 24.20 -7.08
CA VAL A 81 -0.97 23.79 -8.34
C VAL A 81 -0.98 22.27 -8.51
N LEU A 82 -0.67 21.51 -7.45
CA LEU A 82 -0.70 20.05 -7.48
C LEU A 82 -2.13 19.51 -7.61
N MET A 83 -3.12 20.10 -6.93
CA MET A 83 -4.52 19.69 -7.03
C MET A 83 -5.06 19.92 -8.45
N LEU A 84 -4.75 21.07 -9.06
CA LEU A 84 -5.09 21.34 -10.46
C LEU A 84 -4.40 20.36 -11.41
N ALA A 85 -3.12 20.04 -11.18
CA ALA A 85 -2.38 19.07 -11.98
C ALA A 85 -2.98 17.65 -11.87
N ILE A 86 -3.40 17.22 -10.68
CA ILE A 86 -4.07 15.93 -10.46
C ILE A 86 -5.42 15.89 -11.19
N VAL A 87 -6.24 16.93 -11.06
CA VAL A 87 -7.55 17.01 -11.74
C VAL A 87 -7.38 17.02 -13.26
N TRP A 88 -6.41 17.77 -13.78
CA TRP A 88 -6.07 17.82 -15.20
C TRP A 88 -5.58 16.48 -15.74
N SER A 89 -4.72 15.81 -14.98
CA SER A 89 -4.22 14.47 -15.30
C SER A 89 -5.34 13.42 -15.28
N LEU A 90 -6.23 13.47 -14.29
CA LEU A 90 -7.40 12.58 -14.23
C LEU A 90 -8.35 12.83 -15.40
N TYR A 91 -8.61 14.10 -15.75
CA TYR A 91 -9.48 14.46 -16.86
C TYR A 91 -8.93 13.93 -18.20
N ASN A 92 -7.64 14.16 -18.46
CA ASN A 92 -6.98 13.64 -19.65
C ASN A 92 -6.82 12.11 -19.61
N GLY A 93 -6.55 11.54 -18.43
CA GLY A 93 -6.42 10.10 -18.19
C GLY A 93 -7.72 9.35 -18.44
N ILE A 94 -8.86 9.83 -17.93
CA ILE A 94 -10.18 9.24 -18.20
C ILE A 94 -10.53 9.33 -19.68
N LYS A 95 -10.19 10.44 -20.36
CA LYS A 95 -10.39 10.60 -21.81
C LYS A 95 -9.44 9.71 -22.62
N SER A 96 -8.21 9.47 -22.14
CA SER A 96 -7.15 8.72 -22.81
C SER A 96 -7.19 7.21 -22.53
N SER A 97 -7.73 6.77 -21.38
CA SER A 97 -7.94 5.35 -21.06
C SER A 97 -8.94 4.68 -22.01
N ARG A 98 -9.74 5.45 -22.75
CA ARG A 98 -10.53 4.92 -23.88
C ARG A 98 -9.67 4.49 -25.08
N ARG A 99 -8.40 4.91 -25.18
CA ARG A 99 -7.50 4.56 -26.28
C ARG A 99 -6.66 3.31 -26.03
N TYR A 100 -6.35 2.96 -24.78
CA TYR A 100 -5.58 1.75 -24.47
C TYR A 100 -6.43 0.46 -24.48
N THR A 101 -7.72 0.55 -24.16
CA THR A 101 -8.64 -0.60 -24.30
C THR A 101 -8.99 -0.89 -25.76
N ALA A 102 -8.79 0.06 -26.68
CA ALA A 102 -9.04 -0.13 -28.11
C ALA A 102 -7.93 -0.92 -28.82
N SER A 103 -6.70 -0.96 -28.29
CA SER A 103 -5.58 -1.71 -28.90
C SER A 103 -5.49 -3.18 -28.47
N LEU A 104 -6.28 -3.62 -27.48
CA LEU A 104 -6.31 -5.01 -26.98
C LEU A 104 -7.48 -5.84 -27.52
N ASN A 105 -8.40 -5.22 -28.25
CA ASN A 105 -9.55 -5.88 -28.89
C ASN A 105 -9.37 -6.02 -30.41
N ALA A 106 -8.15 -5.83 -30.91
CA ALA A 106 -7.80 -6.23 -32.27
C ALA A 106 -7.84 -7.77 -32.31
N PRO A 107 -8.73 -8.39 -33.12
CA PRO A 107 -8.78 -9.83 -33.23
C PRO A 107 -7.44 -10.36 -33.72
N SER A 108 -6.75 -11.10 -32.86
CA SER A 108 -5.64 -11.98 -33.23
C SER A 108 -6.19 -13.17 -34.03
N GLY A 109 -6.62 -12.93 -35.26
CA GLY A 109 -7.17 -13.96 -36.12
C GLY A 109 -7.05 -13.57 -37.58
N GLY A 110 -5.98 -14.00 -38.25
CA GLY A 110 -5.88 -13.83 -39.70
C GLY A 110 -4.52 -13.95 -40.38
N GLU A 111 -3.44 -14.42 -39.75
CA GLU A 111 -2.16 -14.62 -40.45
C GLU A 111 -1.63 -16.04 -40.18
N GLY A 112 -2.17 -17.00 -40.92
CA GLY A 112 -1.72 -18.40 -40.94
C GLY A 112 -2.33 -19.25 -42.07
N ALA A 113 -3.08 -18.66 -43.00
CA ALA A 113 -3.71 -19.37 -44.12
C ALA A 113 -3.05 -19.07 -45.49
N ALA A 114 -1.82 -18.56 -45.51
CA ALA A 114 -1.14 -18.22 -46.76
C ALA A 114 0.38 -18.39 -46.69
N GLN A 115 0.87 -19.47 -46.08
CA GLN A 115 2.17 -20.07 -46.40
C GLN A 115 2.07 -21.58 -46.35
#